data_AF-A0A2R7SSG6-F1
#
_entry.id   AF-A0A2R7SSG6-F1
#
_cell.length_a   1.000
_cell.length_b   1.000
_cell.length_c   1.000
_cell.angle_alpha   90.00
_cell.angle_beta   90.00
_cell.angle_gamma   90.00
#
_symmetry.space_group_name_H-M   'P 1'
#
loop_
_entity.id
_entity.type
_entity.pdbx_description
1 polymer ?
#
loop_
_entity_poly.entity_id
_entity_poly.type
_entity_poly.pdbx_seq_one_letter_code
_entity_poly.pdbx_strand_id
1 'polypeptide(L)'
;MSKPAIITSHLSAHDAAKLHGIMSLTSAPITQREREQLRRDVQMSNIVACAKRKGLELDTRSLMTETLKGERYFELACWLYYYRRRIGTQGIWARIDCVRRLLLSDYPSFSPCYDFFTVFEFGDREFDNCFEMSDGANVVLALIGLRGCWRRPKTDPPTAIVPIQI
;
A
#
# COMPACT_ATOMS: atom_id res chain seq x y z
N MET A 1 -32.18 3.11 5.32
CA MET A 1 -30.81 3.65 5.25
C MET A 1 -30.30 3.45 3.82
N SER A 2 -30.26 4.53 3.03
CA SER A 2 -29.84 4.48 1.61
C SER A 2 -28.32 4.27 1.50
N LYS A 3 -27.90 3.35 0.62
CA LYS A 3 -26.50 3.21 0.19
C LYS A 3 -25.99 4.57 -0.32
N PRO A 4 -24.76 5.00 0.01
CA PRO A 4 -24.20 6.20 -0.59
C PRO A 4 -23.99 5.94 -2.09
N ALA A 5 -24.91 6.46 -2.92
CA ALA A 5 -24.92 6.36 -4.38
C ALA A 5 -23.85 7.24 -5.06
N ILE A 6 -22.84 7.70 -4.32
CA ILE A 6 -22.03 8.86 -4.74
C ILE A 6 -20.88 8.48 -5.70
N ILE A 7 -20.61 7.19 -5.96
CA ILE A 7 -19.39 6.79 -6.70
C ILE A 7 -19.67 5.71 -7.73
N THR A 8 -20.78 5.79 -8.47
CA THR A 8 -21.05 4.82 -9.55
C THR A 8 -21.33 5.48 -10.90
N SER A 9 -21.38 6.81 -10.99
CA SER A 9 -21.86 7.49 -12.21
C SER A 9 -20.84 7.68 -13.33
N HIS A 10 -19.57 7.29 -13.17
CA HIS A 10 -18.53 7.62 -14.15
C HIS A 10 -17.68 6.45 -14.66
N LEU A 11 -18.02 5.20 -14.37
CA LEU A 11 -17.29 4.06 -14.95
C LEU A 11 -18.20 3.06 -15.64
N SER A 12 -17.63 2.45 -16.67
CA SER A 12 -18.22 1.28 -17.29
C SER A 12 -18.39 0.16 -16.23
N ALA A 13 -19.44 -0.65 -16.37
CA ALA A 13 -19.66 -1.81 -15.49
C ALA A 13 -18.45 -2.77 -15.45
N HIS A 14 -17.65 -2.78 -16.51
CA HIS A 14 -16.40 -3.55 -16.63
C HIS A 14 -15.34 -3.10 -15.62
N ASP A 15 -15.12 -1.79 -15.47
CA ASP A 15 -14.09 -1.28 -14.57
C ASP A 15 -14.48 -1.46 -13.10
N ALA A 16 -15.78 -1.35 -12.80
CA ALA A 16 -16.32 -1.63 -11.48
C ALA A 16 -16.14 -3.12 -11.08
N ALA A 17 -16.39 -4.04 -12.01
CA ALA A 17 -16.19 -5.48 -11.78
C ALA A 17 -14.70 -5.83 -11.58
N LYS A 18 -13.82 -5.26 -12.41
CA LYS A 18 -12.37 -5.44 -12.29
C LYS A 18 -11.85 -4.93 -10.94
N LEU A 19 -12.35 -3.77 -10.51
CA LEU A 19 -11.99 -3.22 -9.21
C LEU A 19 -12.49 -4.09 -8.06
N HIS A 20 -13.73 -4.55 -8.10
CA HIS A 20 -14.27 -5.45 -7.09
C HIS A 20 -13.44 -6.74 -6.97
N GLY A 21 -13.00 -7.30 -8.10
CA GLY A 21 -12.06 -8.41 -8.14
C GLY A 21 -10.75 -8.08 -7.41
N ILE A 22 -10.10 -6.98 -7.76
CA ILE A 22 -8.84 -6.55 -7.12
C ILE A 22 -9.02 -6.29 -5.62
N MET A 23 -10.14 -5.67 -5.23
CA MET A 23 -10.44 -5.34 -3.85
C MET A 23 -10.62 -6.57 -2.95
N SER A 24 -10.94 -7.74 -3.53
CA SER A 24 -11.06 -9.01 -2.82
C SER A 24 -9.74 -9.75 -2.63
N LEU A 25 -8.67 -9.33 -3.33
CA LEU A 25 -7.37 -10.01 -3.27
C LEU A 25 -6.64 -9.73 -1.95
N THR A 26 -6.20 -10.81 -1.31
CA THR A 26 -5.33 -10.79 -0.13
C THR A 26 -3.89 -10.42 -0.48
N SER A 27 -3.45 -10.71 -1.71
CA SER A 27 -2.08 -10.50 -2.17
C SER A 27 -2.00 -9.63 -3.43
N ALA A 28 -0.97 -8.80 -3.52
CA ALA A 28 -0.70 -7.90 -4.62
C ALA A 28 -0.57 -8.69 -5.93
N PRO A 29 -1.29 -8.27 -7.00
CA PRO A 29 -1.28 -8.92 -8.30
C PRO A 29 -0.03 -8.49 -9.08
N ILE A 30 1.12 -8.87 -8.54
CA ILE A 30 2.44 -8.83 -9.16
C ILE A 30 2.86 -10.27 -9.49
N THR A 31 3.76 -10.42 -10.45
CA THR A 31 4.27 -11.75 -10.81
C THR A 31 5.09 -12.35 -9.67
N GLN A 32 5.19 -13.68 -9.63
CA GLN A 32 6.03 -14.38 -8.65
C GLN A 32 7.50 -13.92 -8.75
N ARG A 33 7.98 -13.68 -9.97
CA ARG A 33 9.33 -13.15 -10.23
C ARG A 33 9.53 -11.76 -9.62
N GLU A 34 8.58 -10.84 -9.79
CA GLU A 34 8.65 -9.51 -9.17
C GLU A 34 8.64 -9.61 -7.65
N ARG A 35 7.77 -10.45 -7.09
CA ARG A 35 7.66 -10.68 -5.65
C ARG A 35 8.96 -11.21 -5.05
N GLU A 36 9.57 -12.22 -5.67
CA GLU A 36 10.87 -12.75 -5.23
C GLU A 36 12.00 -11.74 -5.37
N GLN A 37 11.98 -10.93 -6.43
CA GLN A 37 12.97 -9.87 -6.62
C GLN A 37 12.86 -8.81 -5.52
N LEU A 38 11.64 -8.32 -5.24
CA LEU A 38 11.39 -7.37 -4.16
C LEU A 38 11.78 -7.95 -2.79
N ARG A 39 11.53 -9.24 -2.56
CA ARG A 39 11.92 -9.92 -1.32
C ARG A 39 13.43 -10.00 -1.13
N ARG A 40 14.20 -10.14 -2.22
CA ARG A 40 15.67 -10.06 -2.17
C ARG A 40 16.13 -8.63 -1.99
N ASP A 41 15.56 -7.69 -2.76
CA ASP A 41 16.01 -6.30 -2.79
C ASP A 41 15.76 -5.55 -1.47
N VAL A 42 14.74 -5.94 -0.70
CA VAL A 42 14.44 -5.32 0.61
C VAL A 42 15.45 -5.67 1.70
N GLN A 43 16.29 -6.70 1.51
CA GLN A 43 17.34 -7.04 2.47
C GLN A 43 18.37 -5.90 2.55
N MET A 44 18.89 -5.66 3.77
CA MET A 44 19.77 -4.53 4.07
C MET A 44 20.99 -4.40 3.14
N SER A 45 21.61 -5.52 2.73
CA SER A 45 22.74 -5.52 1.81
C SER A 45 22.36 -5.12 0.38
N ASN A 46 21.12 -5.41 -0.04
CA ASN A 46 20.65 -5.20 -1.41
C ASN A 46 19.99 -3.85 -1.62
N ILE A 47 19.34 -3.29 -0.60
CA ILE A 47 18.73 -1.95 -0.68
C ILE A 47 19.78 -0.87 -0.92
N VAL A 48 21.00 -1.00 -0.36
CA VAL A 48 22.13 -0.10 -0.67
C VAL A 48 22.51 -0.18 -2.15
N ALA A 49 22.55 -1.39 -2.71
CA ALA A 49 22.80 -1.58 -4.13
C ALA A 49 21.65 -1.01 -4.99
N CYS A 50 20.40 -1.11 -4.53
CA CYS A 50 19.24 -0.49 -5.18
C CYS A 50 19.36 1.04 -5.20
N ALA A 51 19.67 1.66 -4.06
CA ALA A 51 19.87 3.10 -3.94
C ALA A 51 20.97 3.58 -4.90
N LYS A 52 22.12 2.89 -4.92
CA LYS A 52 23.24 3.22 -5.82
C LYS A 52 22.84 3.14 -7.30
N ARG A 53 22.10 2.11 -7.72
CA ARG A 53 21.61 2.00 -9.12
C ARG A 53 20.66 3.13 -9.50
N LYS A 54 19.95 3.69 -8.53
CA LYS A 54 18.98 4.78 -8.71
C LYS A 54 19.57 6.17 -8.49
N GLY A 55 20.83 6.28 -8.09
CA GLY A 55 21.46 7.55 -7.73
C GLY A 55 20.84 8.20 -6.49
N LEU A 56 20.32 7.39 -5.56
CA LEU A 56 19.74 7.87 -4.31
C LEU A 56 20.78 7.88 -3.19
N GLU A 57 20.78 8.95 -2.40
CA GLU A 57 21.49 8.98 -1.12
C GLU A 57 20.59 8.38 -0.04
N LEU A 58 21.09 7.35 0.63
CA LEU A 58 20.38 6.66 1.70
C LEU A 58 21.23 6.71 2.96
N ASP A 59 20.82 7.51 3.93
CA ASP A 59 21.49 7.53 5.23
C ASP A 59 21.20 6.24 6.02
N THR A 60 21.99 5.99 7.07
CA THR A 60 21.87 4.78 7.90
C THR A 60 20.48 4.62 8.51
N ARG A 61 19.82 5.72 8.89
CA ARG A 61 18.50 5.69 9.52
C ARG A 61 17.43 5.27 8.53
N SER A 62 17.47 5.83 7.33
CA SER A 62 16.57 5.52 6.22
C SER A 62 16.76 4.08 5.77
N LEU A 63 18.01 3.64 5.63
CA LEU A 63 18.36 2.25 5.36
C LEU A 63 17.72 1.27 6.36
N MET A 64 17.93 1.50 7.66
CA MET A 64 17.36 0.65 8.71
C MET A 64 15.83 0.68 8.70
N THR A 65 15.25 1.86 8.49
CA THR A 65 13.80 2.05 8.51
C THR A 65 13.13 1.35 7.33
N GLU A 66 13.60 1.61 6.10
CA GLU A 66 13.07 0.98 4.89
C GLU A 66 13.23 -0.54 4.91
N THR A 67 14.37 -1.05 5.40
CA THR A 67 14.59 -2.51 5.56
C THR A 67 13.55 -3.09 6.52
N LEU A 68 13.45 -2.56 7.74
CA LEU A 68 12.56 -3.10 8.77
C LEU A 68 11.09 -3.00 8.37
N LYS A 69 10.69 -1.89 7.76
CA LYS A 69 9.31 -1.68 7.31
C LYS A 69 8.98 -2.53 6.09
N GLY A 70 9.87 -2.57 5.11
CA GLY A 70 9.70 -3.38 3.90
C GLY A 70 9.65 -4.89 4.21
N GLU A 71 10.40 -5.37 5.20
CA GLU A 71 10.33 -6.77 5.64
C GLU A 71 9.05 -7.06 6.43
N ARG A 72 8.72 -6.22 7.41
CA ARG A 72 7.55 -6.41 8.29
C ARG A 72 6.23 -6.27 7.55
N TYR A 73 6.12 -5.27 6.68
CA TYR A 73 4.91 -4.95 5.93
C TYR A 73 5.04 -5.33 4.45
N PHE A 74 5.74 -6.44 4.17
CA PHE A 74 6.10 -6.83 2.80
C PHE A 74 4.92 -6.91 1.83
N GLU A 75 3.78 -7.45 2.27
CA GLU A 75 2.60 -7.53 1.41
C GLU A 75 2.03 -6.15 1.09
N LEU A 76 1.96 -5.25 2.07
CA LEU A 76 1.57 -3.86 1.85
C LEU A 76 2.55 -3.19 0.87
N ALA A 77 3.86 -3.37 1.08
CA ALA A 77 4.88 -2.82 0.18
C ALA A 77 4.74 -3.34 -1.26
N CYS A 78 4.38 -4.60 -1.45
CA CYS A 78 4.05 -5.16 -2.78
C CYS A 78 2.81 -4.48 -3.40
N TRP A 79 1.79 -4.17 -2.60
CA TRP A 79 0.63 -3.41 -3.07
C TRP A 79 0.99 -1.99 -3.48
N LEU A 80 1.84 -1.32 -2.70
CA LEU A 80 2.35 0.02 -3.03
C LEU A 80 3.17 -0.01 -4.32
N TYR A 81 4.04 -1.01 -4.49
CA TYR A 81 4.76 -1.25 -5.74
C TYR A 81 3.82 -1.46 -6.94
N TYR A 82 2.73 -2.20 -6.74
CA TYR A 82 1.71 -2.40 -7.77
C TYR A 82 1.02 -1.07 -8.14
N TYR A 83 0.70 -0.25 -7.14
CA TYR A 83 -0.09 0.98 -7.34
C TYR A 83 0.71 2.17 -7.86
N ARG A 84 2.02 2.26 -7.62
CA ARG A 84 2.84 3.39 -8.10
C ARG A 84 2.71 3.64 -9.61
N ARG A 85 2.55 2.58 -10.42
CA ARG A 85 2.40 2.66 -11.88
C ARG A 85 0.96 2.92 -12.34
N ARG A 86 0.00 2.91 -11.40
CA ARG A 86 -1.45 2.87 -11.66
C ARG A 86 -2.20 4.07 -11.12
N ILE A 87 -1.69 4.73 -10.07
CA ILE A 87 -2.30 5.92 -9.47
C ILE A 87 -2.53 7.04 -10.50
N GLY A 88 -1.62 7.22 -11.46
CA GLY A 88 -1.76 8.20 -12.54
C GLY A 88 -2.55 7.73 -13.77
N THR A 89 -2.74 6.42 -13.96
CA THR A 89 -3.26 5.86 -15.24
C THR A 89 -4.59 5.13 -15.11
N GLN A 90 -4.91 4.60 -13.93
CA GLN A 90 -6.12 3.80 -13.68
C GLN A 90 -7.19 4.57 -12.88
N GLY A 91 -7.01 5.88 -12.76
CA GLY A 91 -8.02 6.81 -12.25
C GLY A 91 -8.30 6.67 -10.75
N ILE A 92 -9.47 7.17 -10.36
CA ILE A 92 -9.87 7.33 -8.96
C ILE A 92 -9.87 6.04 -8.13
N TRP A 93 -10.23 4.91 -8.73
CA TRP A 93 -10.39 3.69 -7.97
C TRP A 93 -9.10 3.00 -7.57
N ALA A 94 -8.07 3.09 -8.41
CA ALA A 94 -6.73 2.62 -8.03
C ALA A 94 -6.22 3.41 -6.82
N ARG A 95 -6.52 4.72 -6.77
CA ARG A 95 -6.21 5.58 -5.61
C ARG A 95 -7.03 5.18 -4.39
N ILE A 96 -8.34 4.95 -4.53
CA ILE A 96 -9.19 4.46 -3.44
C ILE A 96 -8.67 3.14 -2.87
N ASP A 97 -8.37 2.14 -3.71
CA ASP A 97 -7.89 0.85 -3.20
C ASP A 97 -6.48 0.95 -2.61
N CYS A 98 -5.59 1.76 -3.18
CA CYS A 98 -4.27 2.01 -2.63
C CYS A 98 -4.37 2.58 -1.20
N VAL A 99 -5.16 3.65 -1.01
CA VAL A 99 -5.35 4.27 0.30
C VAL A 99 -6.11 3.32 1.26
N ARG A 100 -7.08 2.56 0.76
CA ARG A 100 -7.79 1.55 1.55
C ARG A 100 -6.84 0.50 2.11
N ARG A 101 -5.85 0.05 1.34
CA ARG A 101 -4.86 -0.94 1.80
C ARG A 101 -3.94 -0.38 2.87
N LEU A 102 -3.51 0.87 2.75
CA LEU A 102 -2.79 1.56 3.83
C LEU A 102 -3.63 1.61 5.11
N LEU A 103 -4.89 2.05 5.01
CA LEU A 103 -5.81 2.18 6.16
C LEU A 103 -6.18 0.85 6.83
N LEU A 104 -6.27 -0.24 6.06
CA LEU A 104 -6.64 -1.56 6.57
C LEU A 104 -5.43 -2.40 7.00
N SER A 105 -4.21 -1.95 6.70
CA SER A 105 -3.00 -2.57 7.20
C SER A 105 -2.80 -2.30 8.69
N ASP A 106 -1.90 -3.05 9.32
CA ASP A 106 -1.40 -2.79 10.66
C ASP A 106 -0.23 -1.77 10.66
N TYR A 107 0.05 -1.13 9.53
CA TYR A 107 1.09 -0.12 9.41
C TYR A 107 0.73 1.11 10.27
N PRO A 108 1.66 1.62 11.10
CA PRO A 108 1.33 2.53 12.19
C PRO A 108 1.05 3.98 11.76
N SER A 109 1.37 4.33 10.51
CA SER A 109 1.25 5.69 9.99
C SER A 109 0.28 5.74 8.82
N PHE A 110 -0.44 6.85 8.67
CA PHE A 110 -1.35 7.02 7.53
C PHE A 110 -0.59 7.30 6.23
N SER A 111 0.41 8.18 6.26
CA SER A 111 1.36 8.35 5.16
C SER A 111 2.55 7.41 5.37
N PRO A 112 2.96 6.64 4.34
CA PRO A 112 4.18 5.86 4.39
C PRO A 112 5.45 6.69 4.26
N CYS A 113 5.36 7.99 3.94
CA CYS A 113 6.50 8.84 3.61
C CYS A 113 7.48 8.11 2.69
N TYR A 114 8.74 7.95 3.10
CA TYR A 114 9.77 7.26 2.33
C TYR A 114 10.04 5.82 2.84
N ASP A 115 9.21 5.27 3.73
CA ASP A 115 9.43 3.94 4.33
C ASP A 115 9.44 2.78 3.32
N PHE A 116 8.99 3.01 2.08
CA PHE A 116 8.95 2.02 0.99
C PHE A 116 9.56 2.54 -0.32
N PHE A 117 10.37 3.59 -0.29
CA PHE A 117 10.76 4.30 -1.50
C PHE A 117 11.87 3.59 -2.31
N THR A 118 12.97 3.21 -1.68
CA THR A 118 14.17 2.74 -2.39
C THR A 118 13.92 1.44 -3.16
N VAL A 119 13.17 0.50 -2.59
CA VAL A 119 12.89 -0.80 -3.23
C VAL A 119 11.54 -0.79 -3.95
N PHE A 120 10.49 -0.32 -3.27
CA PHE A 120 9.12 -0.41 -3.79
C PHE A 120 8.70 0.81 -4.62
N GLU A 121 9.52 1.87 -4.64
CA GLU A 121 9.29 3.09 -5.42
C GLU A 121 7.95 3.74 -5.10
N PHE A 122 7.61 3.76 -3.81
CA PHE A 122 6.43 4.45 -3.30
C PHE A 122 6.85 5.41 -2.20
N GLY A 123 6.74 6.72 -2.47
CA GLY A 123 7.08 7.81 -1.57
C GLY A 123 5.91 8.75 -1.33
N ASP A 124 6.20 9.92 -0.72
CA ASP A 124 5.23 11.00 -0.53
C ASP A 124 4.58 11.41 -1.85
N ARG A 125 5.34 11.48 -2.95
CA ARG A 125 4.77 11.89 -4.25
C ARG A 125 3.69 10.93 -4.74
N GLU A 126 3.90 9.62 -4.64
CA GLU A 126 2.90 8.63 -5.01
C GLU A 126 1.69 8.67 -4.07
N PHE A 127 1.92 8.91 -2.79
CA PHE A 127 0.86 9.07 -1.81
C PHE A 127 0.01 10.33 -2.07
N ASP A 128 0.64 11.48 -2.29
CA ASP A 128 -0.02 12.75 -2.59
C ASP A 128 -0.82 12.66 -3.89
N ASN A 129 -0.28 11.98 -4.91
CA ASN A 129 -1.01 11.70 -6.16
C ASN A 129 -2.33 10.93 -5.93
N CYS A 130 -2.52 10.27 -4.78
CA CYS A 130 -3.81 9.68 -4.43
C CYS A 130 -4.91 10.75 -4.21
N PHE A 131 -4.54 11.96 -3.77
CA PHE A 131 -5.46 13.02 -3.34
C PHE A 131 -5.35 14.32 -4.16
N GLU A 132 -4.19 14.62 -4.77
CA GLU A 132 -3.94 15.89 -5.46
C GLU A 132 -4.59 16.02 -6.85
N MET A 133 -5.23 14.96 -7.34
CA MET A 133 -6.00 15.04 -8.58
C MET A 133 -7.33 15.79 -8.33
N SER A 134 -7.94 16.34 -9.39
CA SER A 134 -9.16 17.17 -9.33
C SER A 134 -10.38 16.53 -8.64
N ASP A 135 -10.35 15.22 -8.41
CA ASP A 135 -11.37 14.41 -7.77
C ASP A 135 -10.91 13.80 -6.43
N GLY A 136 -9.88 14.34 -5.77
CA GLY A 136 -9.38 13.85 -4.49
C GLY A 136 -10.44 13.77 -3.39
N ALA A 137 -11.39 14.72 -3.36
CA ALA A 137 -12.53 14.69 -2.45
C ALA A 137 -13.38 13.41 -2.61
N ASN A 138 -13.51 12.90 -3.85
CA ASN A 138 -14.25 11.68 -4.13
C ASN A 138 -13.53 10.43 -3.58
N VAL A 139 -12.19 10.44 -3.51
CA VAL A 139 -11.41 9.37 -2.85
C VAL A 139 -11.75 9.32 -1.36
N VAL A 140 -11.79 10.47 -0.70
CA VAL A 140 -12.14 10.56 0.73
C VAL A 140 -13.58 10.10 0.98
N LEU A 141 -14.53 10.59 0.18
CA LEU A 141 -15.94 10.17 0.28
C LEU A 141 -16.11 8.66 0.06
N ALA A 142 -15.33 8.05 -0.84
CA ALA A 142 -15.33 6.60 -1.04
C ALA A 142 -14.92 5.84 0.22
N LEU A 143 -13.82 6.27 0.83
CA LEU A 143 -13.28 5.63 2.02
C LEU A 143 -14.23 5.77 3.21
N ILE A 144 -14.87 6.93 3.37
CA ILE A 144 -15.92 7.15 4.38
C ILE A 144 -17.11 6.22 4.11
N GLY A 145 -17.58 6.12 2.87
CA GLY A 145 -18.69 5.23 2.49
C GLY A 145 -18.38 3.76 2.75
N LEU A 146 -17.13 3.33 2.55
CA LEU A 146 -16.67 1.98 2.84
C LEU A 146 -16.58 1.68 4.35
N ARG A 147 -16.36 2.71 5.18
CA ARG A 147 -16.23 2.59 6.65
C ARG A 147 -17.48 2.00 7.31
N GLY A 148 -18.66 2.18 6.72
CA GLY A 148 -19.91 1.53 7.14
C GLY A 148 -19.94 0.01 6.95
N CYS A 149 -19.00 -0.56 6.21
CA CYS A 149 -18.87 -2.00 5.93
C CYS A 149 -17.57 -2.62 6.48
N TRP A 150 -16.74 -1.85 7.19
CA TRP A 150 -15.47 -2.33 7.75
C TRP A 150 -15.70 -3.14 9.03
N ARG A 151 -15.81 -4.47 8.92
CA ARG A 151 -15.45 -5.35 10.04
C ARG A 151 -13.93 -5.52 10.01
N ARG A 152 -13.21 -4.99 11.02
CA ARG A 152 -11.85 -5.43 11.28
C ARG A 152 -11.90 -6.96 11.50
N PRO A 153 -11.01 -7.75 10.89
CA PRO A 153 -10.78 -9.12 11.34
C PRO A 153 -10.50 -9.06 12.84
N LYS A 154 -11.12 -9.94 13.64
CA LYS A 154 -10.73 -10.09 15.05
C LYS A 154 -9.24 -10.45 15.03
N THR A 155 -8.39 -9.53 15.50
CA THR A 155 -7.02 -9.87 15.85
C THR A 155 -7.11 -10.71 17.10
N ASP A 156 -6.73 -11.98 17.02
CA ASP A 156 -6.39 -12.74 18.22
C ASP A 156 -5.25 -12.00 18.93
N PRO A 157 -5.27 -11.90 20.27
CA PRO A 157 -4.21 -11.23 21.00
C PRO A 157 -2.86 -11.90 20.71
N PRO A 158 -1.75 -11.13 20.66
CA PRO A 158 -0.43 -11.70 20.48
C PRO A 158 -0.16 -12.72 21.57
N THR A 159 0.21 -13.94 21.15
CA THR A 159 0.61 -15.04 22.02
C THR A 159 1.62 -14.53 23.04
N ALA A 160 1.33 -14.79 24.31
CA ALA A 160 2.14 -14.34 25.44
C ALA A 160 3.63 -14.65 25.24
N ILE A 161 4.45 -13.64 25.52
CA ILE A 161 5.91 -13.73 25.56
C ILE A 161 6.28 -14.82 26.57
N VAL A 162 6.94 -15.88 26.11
CA VAL A 162 7.52 -16.91 26.97
C VAL A 162 8.69 -16.27 27.74
N PRO A 163 8.70 -16.28 29.09
CA PRO A 163 9.81 -15.72 29.84
C PRO A 163 11.05 -16.60 29.65
N ILE A 164 12.16 -15.97 29.24
CA ILE A 164 13.49 -16.56 29.25
C ILE A 164 13.87 -16.74 30.72
N GLN A 165 14.04 -17.98 31.17
CA GLN A 165 14.68 -18.27 32.45
C GLN A 165 16.19 -18.01 32.31
N ILE A 166 16.72 -17.16 33.20
CA ILE A 166 18.15 -16.93 33.40
C ILE A 166 18.68 -18.02 34.34
#